data_AF-A0A5A9E6I8-F1
#
_entry.id   AF-A0A5A9E6I8-F1
#
_cell.length_a   1.000
_cell.length_b   1.000
_cell.length_c   1.000
_cell.angle_alpha   90.00
_cell.angle_beta   90.00
_cell.angle_gamma   90.00
#
_symmetry.space_group_name_H-M   'P 1'
#
loop_
_entity.id
_entity.type
_entity.pdbx_description
1 polymer ?
#
loop_
_entity_poly.entity_id
_entity_poly.type
_entity_poly.pdbx_seq_one_letter_code
_entity_poly.pdbx_strand_id
1 'polypeptide(L)'
;MKNSGFEDTKTKAKEILALFIDPFTIDGQEFYISPSIGISRYPADGYDSNSLIQKAAQALFEVKEKGRAHYRFYQTHMKSSFPNYIIMEAHLRRAIEKGELYVHYQPQVNLATGTIDSFEALVRWNNGKFGFVSPAQFIPLAEEIGLIHQIGEWVLEQVCMQLKKWLNKGYKTVRVAINISPKQFLQEQLVDTIDFYLSTYNLPASCIEIEITEGAMQDTQQTLKI
;
A
#
# COMPACT_ATOMS: atom_id res chain seq x y z
N MET A 1 15.27 21.61 -30.19
CA MET A 1 14.05 21.37 -29.40
C MET A 1 13.55 22.72 -28.91
N LYS A 2 12.33 23.16 -29.29
CA LYS A 2 11.77 24.41 -28.76
C LYS A 2 11.55 24.21 -27.27
N ASN A 3 12.11 25.09 -26.43
CA ASN A 3 11.71 25.17 -25.02
C ASN A 3 10.21 25.44 -25.00
N SER A 4 9.41 24.43 -24.64
CA SER A 4 7.99 24.63 -24.39
C SER A 4 7.87 25.61 -23.22
N GLY A 5 7.26 26.76 -23.46
CA GLY A 5 7.05 27.78 -22.43
C GLY A 5 6.14 27.26 -21.32
N PHE A 6 6.14 27.94 -20.18
CA PHE A 6 5.26 27.61 -19.05
C PHE A 6 3.78 27.51 -19.45
N GLU A 7 3.32 28.40 -20.34
CA GLU A 7 1.95 28.39 -20.86
C GLU A 7 1.69 27.22 -21.84
N ASP A 8 2.69 26.75 -22.59
CA ASP A 8 2.53 25.59 -23.48
C ASP A 8 2.29 24.31 -22.67
N THR A 9 3.09 24.09 -21.61
CA THR A 9 2.93 22.94 -20.71
C THR A 9 1.58 22.98 -20.01
N LYS A 10 1.14 24.17 -19.58
CA LYS A 10 -0.18 24.38 -18.96
C LYS A 10 -1.33 24.06 -19.92
N THR A 11 -1.20 24.51 -21.17
CA THR A 11 -2.17 24.22 -22.24
C THR A 11 -2.26 22.72 -22.50
N LYS A 12 -1.10 22.05 -22.64
CA LYS A 12 -1.05 20.59 -22.85
C LYS A 12 -1.67 19.81 -21.68
N ALA A 13 -1.43 20.22 -20.44
CA ALA A 13 -2.04 19.58 -19.27
C ALA A 13 -3.57 19.70 -19.26
N LYS A 14 -4.10 20.87 -19.67
CA LYS A 14 -5.55 21.07 -19.84
C LYS A 14 -6.12 20.25 -20.99
N GLU A 15 -5.42 20.16 -22.11
CA GLU A 15 -5.80 19.30 -23.23
C GLU A 15 -5.91 17.84 -22.79
N ILE A 16 -4.91 17.34 -22.03
CA ILE A 16 -4.95 15.98 -21.48
C ILE A 16 -6.16 15.80 -20.56
N LEU A 17 -6.41 16.72 -19.63
CA LEU A 17 -7.58 16.63 -18.74
C LEU A 17 -8.91 16.63 -19.52
N ALA A 18 -8.99 17.40 -20.60
CA ALA A 18 -10.19 17.49 -21.43
C ALA A 18 -10.52 16.17 -22.14
N LEU A 19 -9.52 15.35 -22.47
CA LEU A 19 -9.73 14.01 -23.06
C LEU A 19 -10.46 13.03 -22.12
N PHE A 20 -10.56 13.37 -20.83
CA PHE A 20 -11.17 12.53 -19.80
C PHE A 20 -12.49 13.13 -19.27
N ILE A 21 -13.05 14.14 -19.94
CA ILE A 21 -14.36 14.70 -19.60
C ILE A 21 -15.48 13.72 -19.95
N ASP A 22 -15.37 13.10 -21.13
CA ASP A 22 -16.35 12.13 -21.61
C ASP A 22 -16.11 10.75 -20.99
N PRO A 23 -17.19 9.98 -20.70
CA PRO A 23 -17.05 8.64 -20.15
C PRO A 23 -16.46 7.67 -21.16
N PHE A 24 -15.75 6.67 -20.64
CA PHE A 24 -15.28 5.53 -21.42
C PHE A 24 -16.37 4.45 -21.44
N THR A 25 -16.75 3.97 -22.61
CA THR A 25 -17.69 2.84 -22.74
C THR A 25 -16.92 1.52 -22.79
N ILE A 26 -17.12 0.66 -21.79
CA ILE A 26 -16.55 -0.68 -21.72
C ILE A 26 -17.71 -1.66 -21.48
N ASP A 27 -17.88 -2.64 -22.36
CA ASP A 27 -18.98 -3.62 -22.31
C ASP A 27 -20.39 -3.01 -22.19
N GLY A 28 -20.60 -1.85 -22.82
CA GLY A 28 -21.86 -1.11 -22.79
C GLY A 28 -22.12 -0.36 -21.48
N GLN A 29 -21.16 -0.33 -20.55
CA GLN A 29 -21.21 0.46 -19.32
C GLN A 29 -20.32 1.71 -19.44
N GLU A 30 -20.78 2.83 -18.89
CA GLU A 30 -20.04 4.10 -18.88
C GLU A 30 -19.17 4.24 -17.62
N PHE A 31 -17.89 4.56 -17.81
CA PHE A 31 -16.92 4.80 -16.75
C PHE A 31 -16.37 6.22 -16.81
N TYR A 32 -16.53 6.96 -15.72
CA TYR A 32 -15.96 8.31 -15.58
C TYR A 32 -14.60 8.20 -14.89
N ILE A 33 -13.53 8.55 -15.59
CA ILE A 33 -12.15 8.47 -15.10
C ILE A 33 -11.58 9.87 -15.10
N SER A 34 -10.97 10.31 -13.99
CA SER A 34 -10.33 11.63 -13.91
C SER A 34 -8.83 11.50 -13.61
N PRO A 35 -7.91 11.95 -14.48
CA PRO A 35 -6.48 11.86 -14.23
C PRO A 35 -6.03 12.97 -13.26
N SER A 36 -4.94 12.70 -12.54
CA SER A 36 -4.20 13.69 -11.75
C SER A 36 -2.82 13.86 -12.38
N ILE A 37 -2.34 15.08 -12.56
CA ILE A 37 -1.11 15.36 -13.31
C ILE A 37 -0.12 16.17 -12.45
N GLY A 38 1.09 15.63 -12.26
CA GLY A 38 2.21 16.35 -11.66
C GLY A 38 3.24 16.76 -12.70
N ILE A 39 3.73 18.00 -12.63
CA ILE A 39 4.60 18.59 -13.66
C ILE A 39 5.90 19.11 -13.03
N SER A 40 7.04 18.73 -13.58
CA SER A 40 8.37 19.33 -13.30
C SER A 40 8.98 19.90 -14.58
N ARG A 41 9.89 20.85 -14.46
CA ARG A 41 10.47 21.61 -15.59
C ARG A 41 11.99 21.62 -15.54
N TYR A 42 12.62 21.18 -16.61
CA TYR A 42 14.03 21.49 -16.83
C TYR A 42 14.20 22.94 -17.32
N PRO A 43 15.19 23.70 -16.86
CA PRO A 43 16.10 23.42 -15.74
C PRO A 43 15.56 23.90 -14.37
N ALA A 44 14.40 24.57 -14.34
CA ALA A 44 13.87 25.24 -13.15
C ALA A 44 13.72 24.33 -11.93
N ASP A 45 13.34 23.08 -12.17
CA ASP A 45 13.07 22.06 -11.17
C ASP A 45 14.17 20.99 -11.15
N GLY A 46 15.32 21.17 -11.79
CA GLY A 46 16.41 20.20 -11.75
C GLY A 46 17.15 20.04 -13.07
N TYR A 47 18.37 19.51 -12.98
CA TYR A 47 19.28 19.34 -14.12
C TYR A 47 19.46 17.88 -14.56
N ASP A 48 18.99 16.94 -13.75
CA ASP A 48 19.04 15.50 -14.01
C ASP A 48 17.63 14.88 -14.04
N SER A 49 17.50 13.76 -14.74
CA SER A 49 16.23 13.05 -14.91
C SER A 49 15.62 12.59 -13.58
N ASN A 50 16.45 12.11 -12.65
CA ASN A 50 15.98 11.62 -11.36
C ASN A 50 15.33 12.75 -10.56
N SER A 51 15.98 13.90 -10.44
CA SER A 51 15.44 15.08 -9.74
C SER A 51 14.13 15.57 -10.35
N LEU A 52 14.02 15.59 -11.68
CA LEU A 52 12.80 16.00 -12.37
C LEU A 52 11.65 15.02 -12.13
N ILE A 53 11.87 13.71 -12.35
CA ILE A 53 10.86 12.66 -12.11
C ILE A 53 10.35 12.72 -10.66
N GLN A 54 11.27 12.85 -9.72
CA GLN A 54 11.00 12.95 -8.29
C GLN A 54 10.11 14.15 -7.95
N LYS A 55 10.36 15.32 -8.55
CA LYS A 55 9.58 16.54 -8.33
C LYS A 55 8.22 16.52 -9.04
N ALA A 56 8.13 15.90 -10.21
CA ALA A 56 6.85 15.64 -10.86
C ALA A 56 5.97 14.73 -10.00
N ALA A 57 6.55 13.68 -9.39
CA ALA A 57 5.84 12.80 -8.47
C ALA A 57 5.34 13.54 -7.21
N GLN A 58 6.12 14.48 -6.67
CA GLN A 58 5.69 15.32 -5.55
C GLN A 58 4.49 16.20 -5.92
N ALA A 59 4.54 16.85 -7.10
CA ALA A 59 3.42 17.64 -7.59
C ALA A 59 2.16 16.78 -7.83
N LEU A 60 2.33 15.55 -8.34
CA LEU A 60 1.23 14.60 -8.54
C LEU A 60 0.58 14.19 -7.20
N PHE A 61 1.38 13.93 -6.18
CA PHE A 61 0.89 13.59 -4.85
C PHE A 61 0.04 14.72 -4.27
N GLU A 62 0.49 15.97 -4.40
CA GLU A 62 -0.28 17.12 -3.92
C GLU A 62 -1.63 17.27 -4.63
N VAL A 63 -1.72 16.97 -5.93
CA VAL A 63 -3.01 16.91 -6.63
C VAL A 63 -3.92 15.85 -6.02
N LYS A 64 -3.37 14.66 -5.72
CA LYS A 64 -4.14 13.55 -5.17
C LYS A 64 -4.70 13.85 -3.77
N GLU A 65 -3.97 14.62 -2.97
CA GLU A 65 -4.38 15.05 -1.63
C GLU A 65 -5.41 16.20 -1.66
N LYS A 66 -5.26 17.16 -2.60
CA LYS A 66 -6.04 18.42 -2.60
C LYS A 66 -7.32 18.41 -3.46
N GLY A 67 -7.78 17.25 -3.92
CA GLY A 67 -9.07 17.12 -4.60
C GLY A 67 -9.08 16.32 -5.91
N ARG A 68 -7.93 15.81 -6.38
CA ARG A 68 -7.79 15.01 -7.60
C ARG A 68 -8.26 15.78 -8.86
N ALA A 69 -8.32 15.12 -10.02
CA ALA A 69 -8.88 15.66 -11.27
C ALA A 69 -8.31 17.00 -11.76
N HIS A 70 -7.04 17.32 -11.45
CA HIS A 70 -6.39 18.55 -11.92
C HIS A 70 -4.89 18.31 -12.17
N TYR A 71 -4.18 19.35 -12.61
CA TYR A 71 -2.72 19.39 -12.69
C TYR A 71 -2.09 20.34 -11.67
N ARG A 72 -0.83 20.07 -11.28
CA ARG A 72 0.02 21.01 -10.54
C ARG A 72 1.45 20.98 -11.07
N PHE A 73 2.05 22.17 -11.13
CA PHE A 73 3.50 22.31 -11.27
C PHE A 73 4.16 22.15 -9.92
N TYR A 74 5.35 21.56 -9.90
CA TYR A 74 6.20 21.56 -8.72
C TYR A 74 6.44 23.00 -8.24
N GLN A 75 6.39 23.19 -6.93
CA GLN A 75 6.78 24.43 -6.26
C GLN A 75 7.68 24.06 -5.09
N THR A 76 8.68 24.91 -4.79
CA THR A 76 9.69 24.63 -3.74
C THR A 76 9.08 24.43 -2.35
N HIS A 77 7.87 24.96 -2.11
CA HIS A 77 7.11 24.80 -0.87
C HIS A 77 6.13 23.63 -0.89
N MET A 78 5.97 22.93 -2.02
CA MET A 78 5.29 21.64 -2.04
C MET A 78 6.09 20.75 -1.12
N LYS A 79 5.45 20.24 -0.07
CA LYS A 79 6.10 19.37 0.92
C LYS A 79 6.79 18.29 0.12
N SER A 80 8.11 18.35 0.08
CA SER A 80 8.87 17.31 -0.59
C SER A 80 8.51 16.02 0.11
N SER A 81 8.18 15.00 -0.66
CA SER A 81 8.00 13.67 -0.08
C SER A 81 9.29 13.20 0.58
N PHE A 82 10.46 13.81 0.29
CA PHE A 82 11.79 13.31 0.66
C PHE A 82 12.30 13.60 2.08
N PRO A 83 12.12 14.79 2.70
CA PRO A 83 12.37 14.96 4.13
C PRO A 83 11.45 14.04 4.94
N ASN A 84 10.19 13.90 4.53
CA ASN A 84 9.28 12.99 5.19
C ASN A 84 9.62 11.54 4.91
N TYR A 85 10.13 11.14 3.74
CA TYR A 85 10.43 9.73 3.42
C TYR A 85 11.58 9.18 4.25
N ILE A 86 12.72 9.88 4.33
CA ILE A 86 13.86 9.45 5.16
C ILE A 86 13.46 9.45 6.65
N ILE A 87 12.69 10.44 7.10
CA ILE A 87 12.18 10.47 8.47
C ILE A 87 11.14 9.35 8.68
N MET A 88 10.25 9.11 7.73
CA MET A 88 9.24 8.05 7.77
C MET A 88 9.89 6.68 7.82
N GLU A 89 10.93 6.44 7.03
CA GLU A 89 11.74 5.24 7.09
C GLU A 89 12.33 5.06 8.50
N ALA A 90 13.02 6.09 9.02
CA ALA A 90 13.62 6.03 10.35
C ALA A 90 12.58 5.77 11.46
N HIS A 91 11.36 6.31 11.31
CA HIS A 91 10.26 6.04 12.22
C HIS A 91 9.68 4.63 12.02
N LEU A 92 9.49 4.17 10.78
CA LEU A 92 8.92 2.86 10.43
C LEU A 92 9.82 1.72 10.93
N ARG A 93 11.14 1.87 10.84
CA ARG A 93 12.13 0.94 11.40
C ARG A 93 11.93 0.67 12.89
N ARG A 94 11.33 1.62 13.62
CA ARG A 94 11.07 1.53 15.06
C ARG A 94 9.59 1.40 15.39
N ALA A 95 8.71 1.28 14.39
CA ALA A 95 7.27 1.33 14.61
C ALA A 95 6.77 0.11 15.41
N ILE A 96 7.34 -1.07 15.17
CA ILE A 96 7.08 -2.28 15.97
C ILE A 96 7.54 -2.06 17.42
N GLU A 97 8.81 -1.69 17.61
CA GLU A 97 9.41 -1.47 18.95
C GLU A 97 8.65 -0.42 19.78
N LYS A 98 8.10 0.60 19.11
CA LYS A 98 7.36 1.69 19.75
C LYS A 98 5.87 1.40 19.92
N GLY A 99 5.37 0.25 19.49
CA GLY A 99 3.95 -0.08 19.55
C GLY A 99 3.08 0.85 18.71
N GLU A 100 3.63 1.41 17.62
CA GLU A 100 2.92 2.31 16.71
C GLU A 100 2.11 1.52 15.65
N LEU A 101 2.45 0.25 15.43
CA LEU A 101 1.72 -0.67 14.57
C LEU A 101 0.66 -1.45 15.36
N TYR A 102 -0.50 -1.63 14.75
CA TYR A 102 -1.61 -2.42 15.29
C TYR A 102 -2.42 -3.04 14.15
N VAL A 103 -3.20 -4.08 14.46
CA VAL A 103 -4.02 -4.80 13.49
C VAL A 103 -5.49 -4.50 13.74
N HIS A 104 -6.18 -4.02 12.71
CA HIS A 104 -7.63 -3.99 12.65
C HIS A 104 -8.17 -5.27 12.04
N TYR A 105 -9.35 -5.70 12.47
CA TYR A 105 -10.03 -6.89 11.94
C TYR A 105 -11.34 -6.45 11.29
N GLN A 106 -11.43 -6.58 9.97
CA GLN A 106 -12.63 -6.25 9.23
C GLN A 106 -13.46 -7.54 9.03
N PRO A 107 -14.73 -7.60 9.48
CA PRO A 107 -15.56 -8.78 9.30
C PRO A 107 -15.90 -9.01 7.83
N GLN A 108 -15.86 -10.27 7.40
CA GLN A 108 -16.33 -10.72 6.09
C GLN A 108 -17.65 -11.48 6.29
N VAL A 109 -18.68 -11.08 5.54
CA VAL A 109 -20.03 -11.66 5.66
C VAL A 109 -20.23 -12.69 4.55
N ASN A 110 -20.61 -13.91 4.93
CA ASN A 110 -21.06 -14.91 3.98
C ASN A 110 -22.46 -14.51 3.48
N LEU A 111 -22.58 -14.17 2.19
CA LEU A 111 -23.83 -13.68 1.60
C LEU A 111 -24.94 -14.73 1.54
N ALA A 112 -24.61 -16.02 1.53
CA ALA A 112 -25.59 -17.09 1.49
C ALA A 112 -26.24 -17.33 2.87
N THR A 113 -25.45 -17.19 3.94
CA THR A 113 -25.89 -17.50 5.32
C THR A 113 -26.14 -16.25 6.17
N GLY A 114 -25.63 -15.09 5.76
CA GLY A 114 -25.64 -13.85 6.54
C GLY A 114 -24.69 -13.86 7.75
N THR A 115 -23.86 -14.90 7.90
CA THR A 115 -22.99 -15.08 9.07
C THR A 115 -21.61 -14.47 8.86
N ILE A 116 -21.01 -13.99 9.95
CA ILE A 116 -19.59 -13.60 9.98
C ILE A 116 -18.80 -14.83 10.43
N ASP A 117 -18.06 -15.41 9.49
CA ASP A 117 -17.23 -16.61 9.71
C ASP A 117 -15.74 -16.35 9.45
N SER A 118 -15.41 -15.18 8.90
CA SER A 118 -14.04 -14.75 8.67
C SER A 118 -13.82 -13.25 8.88
N PHE A 119 -12.56 -12.88 9.04
CA PHE A 119 -12.11 -11.49 9.16
C PHE A 119 -10.87 -11.27 8.29
N GLU A 120 -10.68 -10.05 7.82
CA GLU A 120 -9.43 -9.62 7.20
C GLU A 120 -8.57 -8.86 8.23
N ALA A 121 -7.32 -9.26 8.37
CA ALA A 121 -6.32 -8.59 9.20
C ALA A 121 -5.67 -7.44 8.40
N LEU A 122 -5.86 -6.24 8.92
CA LEU A 122 -5.46 -5.00 8.25
C LEU A 122 -4.51 -4.22 9.14
N VAL A 123 -3.23 -4.18 8.76
CA VAL A 123 -2.20 -3.43 9.49
C VAL A 123 -2.47 -1.92 9.43
N ARG A 124 -2.25 -1.25 10.56
CA ARG A 124 -2.44 0.19 10.75
C ARG A 124 -1.22 0.75 11.43
N TRP A 125 -0.85 1.97 11.07
CA TRP A 125 0.27 2.68 11.68
C TRP A 125 -0.21 4.03 12.21
N ASN A 126 -0.04 4.24 13.52
CA ASN A 126 -0.25 5.53 14.15
C ASN A 126 1.06 6.01 14.77
N ASN A 127 1.70 6.93 14.09
CA ASN A 127 3.00 7.45 14.45
C ASN A 127 2.88 8.72 15.29
N GLY A 128 3.73 8.88 16.32
CA GLY A 128 3.67 10.06 17.17
C GLY A 128 3.92 11.40 16.46
N LYS A 129 4.62 11.38 15.30
CA LYS A 129 4.92 12.58 14.50
C LYS A 129 3.93 12.79 13.35
N PHE A 130 3.54 11.72 12.66
CA PHE A 130 2.70 11.79 11.47
C PHE A 130 1.22 11.54 11.73
N GLY A 131 0.85 11.11 12.94
CA GLY A 131 -0.49 10.61 13.24
C GLY A 131 -0.79 9.33 12.50
N PHE A 132 -2.03 9.16 12.05
CA PHE A 132 -2.42 8.03 11.22
C PHE A 132 -1.72 8.07 9.86
N VAL A 133 -0.95 7.02 9.56
CA VAL A 133 -0.28 6.85 8.26
C VAL A 133 -0.99 5.76 7.47
N SER A 134 -1.42 6.11 6.26
CA SER A 134 -2.16 5.19 5.38
C SER A 134 -1.31 3.96 5.01
N PRO A 135 -1.88 2.73 5.00
CA PRO A 135 -1.21 1.54 4.46
C PRO A 135 -0.71 1.74 3.03
N ALA A 136 -1.46 2.46 2.19
CA ALA A 136 -1.05 2.78 0.82
C ALA A 136 0.22 3.65 0.74
N GLN A 137 0.62 4.27 1.86
CA GLN A 137 1.83 5.08 1.96
C GLN A 137 3.01 4.31 2.56
N PHE A 138 2.81 3.57 3.65
CA PHE A 138 3.92 2.92 4.35
C PHE A 138 4.23 1.50 3.87
N ILE A 139 3.27 0.79 3.26
CA ILE A 139 3.52 -0.56 2.72
C ILE A 139 4.51 -0.53 1.55
N PRO A 140 4.35 0.35 0.53
CA PRO A 140 5.36 0.44 -0.53
C PRO A 140 6.75 0.82 -0.01
N LEU A 141 6.81 1.73 0.97
CA LEU A 141 8.06 2.09 1.65
C LEU A 141 8.67 0.86 2.35
N ALA A 142 7.87 0.10 3.11
CA ALA A 142 8.31 -1.11 3.81
C ALA A 142 8.85 -2.16 2.83
N GLU A 143 8.22 -2.32 1.67
CA GLU A 143 8.67 -3.20 0.60
C GLU A 143 10.02 -2.73 0.04
N GLU A 144 10.16 -1.44 -0.27
CA GLU A 144 11.38 -0.87 -0.84
C GLU A 144 12.61 -1.07 0.07
N ILE A 145 12.44 -0.87 1.38
CA ILE A 145 13.53 -0.96 2.37
C ILE A 145 13.67 -2.34 3.02
N GLY A 146 12.86 -3.33 2.60
CA GLY A 146 12.88 -4.70 3.12
C GLY A 146 12.25 -4.91 4.50
N LEU A 147 11.64 -3.88 5.11
CA LEU A 147 10.92 -4.02 6.39
C LEU A 147 9.62 -4.81 6.27
N ILE A 148 9.09 -4.99 5.05
CA ILE A 148 7.82 -5.71 4.84
C ILE A 148 7.85 -7.12 5.40
N HIS A 149 9.01 -7.78 5.40
CA HIS A 149 9.21 -9.10 5.98
C HIS A 149 8.99 -9.10 7.50
N GLN A 150 9.66 -8.20 8.21
CA GLN A 150 9.53 -8.04 9.65
C GLN A 150 8.10 -7.62 10.05
N ILE A 151 7.49 -6.71 9.29
CA ILE A 151 6.12 -6.27 9.53
C ILE A 151 5.16 -7.44 9.35
N GLY A 152 5.30 -8.25 8.31
CA GLY A 152 4.40 -9.37 8.09
C GLY A 152 4.57 -10.51 9.08
N GLU A 153 5.80 -10.82 9.50
CA GLU A 153 6.06 -11.76 10.60
C GLU A 153 5.38 -11.28 11.89
N TRP A 154 5.53 -9.99 12.21
CA TRP A 154 4.85 -9.39 13.34
C TRP A 154 3.32 -9.42 13.19
N VAL A 155 2.75 -9.12 12.02
CA VAL A 155 1.31 -9.22 11.77
C VAL A 155 0.81 -10.64 11.99
N LEU A 156 1.53 -11.65 11.46
CA LEU A 156 1.20 -13.06 11.62
C LEU A 156 1.19 -13.46 13.10
N GLU A 157 2.19 -13.06 13.87
CA GLU A 157 2.22 -13.27 15.31
C GLU A 157 1.01 -12.64 16.00
N GLN A 158 0.69 -11.37 15.69
CA GLN A 158 -0.45 -10.67 16.28
C GLN A 158 -1.79 -11.36 15.96
N VAL A 159 -1.95 -11.86 14.74
CA VAL A 159 -3.14 -12.59 14.32
C VAL A 159 -3.25 -13.92 15.06
N CYS A 160 -2.18 -14.70 15.14
CA CYS A 160 -2.16 -15.96 15.90
C CYS A 160 -2.46 -15.74 17.39
N MET A 161 -1.83 -14.73 18.00
CA MET A 161 -2.11 -14.34 19.38
C MET A 161 -3.58 -13.96 19.58
N GLN A 162 -4.16 -13.18 18.67
CA GLN A 162 -5.55 -12.76 18.74
C GLN A 162 -6.53 -13.92 18.55
N LEU A 163 -6.27 -14.82 17.59
CA LEU A 163 -7.04 -16.05 17.39
C LEU A 163 -7.04 -16.91 18.65
N LYS A 164 -5.86 -17.13 19.25
CA LYS A 164 -5.76 -17.88 20.50
C LYS A 164 -6.54 -17.23 21.63
N LYS A 165 -6.47 -15.89 21.74
CA LYS A 165 -7.26 -15.13 22.71
C LYS A 165 -8.76 -15.29 22.51
N TRP A 166 -9.24 -15.33 21.27
CA TRP A 166 -10.65 -15.59 20.98
C TRP A 166 -11.07 -17.02 21.34
N LEU A 167 -10.25 -18.02 20.98
CA LEU A 167 -10.51 -19.42 21.35
C LEU A 167 -10.56 -19.61 22.87
N ASN A 168 -9.62 -19.02 23.61
CA ASN A 168 -9.58 -19.10 25.07
C ASN A 168 -10.78 -18.41 25.74
N LYS A 169 -11.45 -17.48 25.04
CA LYS A 169 -12.70 -16.86 25.49
C LYS A 169 -13.95 -17.69 25.14
N GLY A 170 -13.79 -18.84 24.48
CA GLY A 170 -14.89 -19.71 24.08
C GLY A 170 -15.59 -19.29 22.78
N TYR A 171 -15.01 -18.37 22.01
CA TYR A 171 -15.54 -18.08 20.67
C TYR A 171 -15.26 -19.23 19.71
N LYS A 172 -16.13 -19.40 18.71
CA LYS A 172 -15.90 -20.33 17.60
C LYS A 172 -14.59 -19.99 16.89
N THR A 173 -13.90 -21.01 16.37
CA THR A 173 -12.78 -20.80 15.46
C THR A 173 -13.28 -20.04 14.24
N VAL A 174 -12.64 -18.91 13.94
CA VAL A 174 -12.89 -18.10 12.74
C VAL A 174 -11.64 -18.11 11.89
N ARG A 175 -11.83 -17.88 10.58
CA ARG A 175 -10.71 -17.71 9.66
C ARG A 175 -10.29 -16.25 9.60
N VAL A 176 -8.99 -15.99 9.60
CA VAL A 176 -8.43 -14.65 9.46
C VAL A 176 -7.55 -14.61 8.22
N ALA A 177 -7.93 -13.76 7.26
CA ALA A 177 -7.15 -13.47 6.07
C ALA A 177 -6.00 -12.51 6.40
N ILE A 178 -4.79 -12.84 5.95
CA ILE A 178 -3.58 -12.04 6.11
C ILE A 178 -3.06 -11.69 4.73
N ASN A 179 -2.95 -10.39 4.45
CA ASN A 179 -2.36 -9.88 3.22
C ASN A 179 -0.84 -10.08 3.23
N ILE A 180 -0.31 -10.69 2.16
CA ILE A 180 1.12 -10.93 1.97
C ILE A 180 1.60 -10.19 0.72
N SER A 181 2.70 -9.44 0.85
CA SER A 181 3.33 -8.79 -0.29
C SER A 181 3.99 -9.79 -1.25
N PRO A 182 4.15 -9.46 -2.53
CA PRO A 182 4.91 -10.29 -3.48
C PRO A 182 6.31 -10.65 -2.97
N LYS A 183 7.00 -9.70 -2.32
CA LYS A 183 8.35 -9.91 -1.79
C LYS A 183 8.38 -10.98 -0.70
N GLN A 184 7.38 -10.98 0.19
CA GLN A 184 7.26 -11.99 1.24
C GLN A 184 6.87 -13.36 0.69
N PHE A 185 6.00 -13.39 -0.33
CA PHE A 185 5.59 -14.63 -0.99
C PHE A 185 6.78 -15.38 -1.60
N LEU A 186 7.79 -14.66 -2.08
CA LEU A 186 9.02 -15.22 -2.64
C LEU A 186 10.06 -15.65 -1.59
N GLN A 187 9.81 -15.47 -0.29
CA GLN A 187 10.73 -15.96 0.74
C GLN A 187 10.59 -17.46 0.94
N GLU A 188 11.72 -18.17 0.88
CA GLU A 188 11.79 -19.62 1.11
C GLU A 188 11.24 -20.01 2.50
N GLN A 189 11.45 -19.16 3.51
CA GLN A 189 11.08 -19.45 4.90
C GLN A 189 9.62 -19.11 5.25
N LEU A 190 8.81 -18.57 4.32
CA LEU A 190 7.45 -18.12 4.64
C LEU A 190 6.59 -19.24 5.26
N VAL A 191 6.65 -20.44 4.69
CA VAL A 191 5.90 -21.61 5.16
C VAL A 191 6.36 -22.01 6.58
N ASP A 192 7.68 -22.08 6.79
CA ASP A 192 8.25 -22.42 8.10
C ASP A 192 7.84 -21.40 9.18
N THR A 193 7.79 -20.11 8.84
CA THR A 193 7.33 -19.05 9.76
C THR A 193 5.85 -19.21 10.11
N ILE A 194 5.00 -19.54 9.13
CA ILE A 194 3.57 -19.80 9.37
C ILE A 194 3.39 -21.01 10.29
N ASP A 195 4.07 -22.11 9.99
CA ASP A 195 3.99 -23.34 10.80
C ASP A 195 4.50 -23.13 12.22
N PHE A 196 5.58 -22.35 12.38
CA PHE A 196 6.12 -21.97 13.68
C PHE A 196 5.07 -21.24 14.54
N TYR A 197 4.39 -20.22 14.00
CA TYR A 197 3.41 -19.46 14.78
C TYR A 197 2.12 -20.25 15.03
N LEU A 198 1.63 -21.01 14.05
CA LEU A 198 0.48 -21.91 14.25
C LEU A 198 0.76 -22.90 15.38
N SER A 199 1.95 -23.50 15.40
CA SER A 199 2.38 -24.44 16.44
C SER A 199 2.53 -23.77 17.80
N THR A 200 3.20 -22.60 17.85
CA THR A 200 3.41 -21.82 19.07
C THR A 200 2.10 -21.46 19.77
N TYR A 201 1.07 -21.07 19.00
CA TYR A 201 -0.23 -20.70 19.54
C TYR A 201 -1.24 -21.87 19.60
N ASN A 202 -0.83 -23.07 19.16
CA ASN A 202 -1.66 -24.27 19.04
C ASN A 202 -2.98 -23.99 18.30
N LEU A 203 -2.84 -23.56 17.05
CA LEU A 203 -3.93 -23.18 16.14
C LEU A 203 -4.00 -24.15 14.95
N PRO A 204 -5.20 -24.51 14.48
CA PRO A 204 -5.34 -25.27 13.25
C PRO A 204 -5.01 -24.38 12.03
N ALA A 205 -4.31 -24.91 11.03
CA ALA A 205 -3.97 -24.14 9.83
C ALA A 205 -5.19 -23.52 9.12
N SER A 206 -6.37 -24.14 9.24
CA SER A 206 -7.63 -23.65 8.66
C SER A 206 -8.12 -22.31 9.22
N CYS A 207 -7.54 -21.80 10.31
CA CYS A 207 -7.88 -20.48 10.84
C CYS A 207 -7.09 -19.34 10.18
N ILE A 208 -6.09 -19.63 9.35
CA ILE A 208 -5.34 -18.62 8.60
C ILE A 208 -5.65 -18.77 7.11
N GLU A 209 -5.92 -17.65 6.47
CA GLU A 209 -6.03 -17.54 5.01
C GLU A 209 -4.95 -16.55 4.55
N ILE A 210 -4.24 -16.89 3.48
CA ILE A 210 -3.21 -16.02 2.91
C ILE A 210 -3.81 -15.37 1.67
N GLU A 211 -3.85 -14.04 1.68
CA GLU A 211 -4.28 -13.24 0.54
C GLU A 211 -3.06 -12.63 -0.16
N ILE A 212 -2.98 -12.85 -1.46
CA ILE A 212 -1.98 -12.24 -2.33
C ILE A 212 -2.69 -11.43 -3.41
N THR A 213 -2.11 -10.29 -3.77
CA THR A 213 -2.61 -9.50 -4.89
C THR A 213 -2.24 -10.16 -6.22
N GLU A 214 -3.05 -9.96 -7.25
CA GLU A 214 -2.84 -10.54 -8.59
C GLU A 214 -1.44 -10.21 -9.17
N GLY A 215 -0.91 -9.02 -8.87
CA GLY A 215 0.44 -8.62 -9.26
C GLY A 215 1.56 -9.48 -8.66
N ALA A 216 1.31 -10.15 -7.54
CA ALA A 216 2.26 -11.10 -6.93
C ALA A 216 2.46 -12.36 -7.78
N MET A 217 1.47 -12.75 -8.58
CA MET A 217 1.54 -13.99 -9.36
C MET A 217 2.35 -13.85 -10.66
N GLN A 218 2.58 -12.64 -11.17
CA GLN A 218 3.27 -12.43 -12.44
C GLN A 218 4.76 -12.82 -12.42
N ASP A 219 5.38 -12.90 -11.23
CA ASP A 219 6.80 -13.28 -11.05
C ASP A 219 7.01 -14.78 -10.75
N THR A 220 5.93 -15.59 -10.75
CA THR A 220 6.00 -17.01 -10.31
C THR A 220 6.70 -17.97 -11.27
N GLN A 221 7.21 -17.51 -12.42
CA GLN A 221 8.03 -18.36 -13.31
C GLN A 221 9.38 -18.78 -12.70
N GLN A 222 9.80 -18.22 -11.56
CA GLN A 222 11.08 -18.58 -10.92
C GLN A 222 10.99 -19.66 -9.82
N THR A 223 9.80 -20.07 -9.36
CA THR A 223 9.69 -20.81 -8.08
C THR A 223 9.24 -22.28 -8.19
N LEU A 224 9.12 -22.86 -9.39
CA LEU A 224 8.88 -24.30 -9.50
C LEU A 224 10.18 -25.09 -9.63
N LYS A 225 10.78 -25.41 -8.48
CA LYS A 225 11.57 -26.65 -8.33
C LYS A 225 11.07 -27.37 -7.08
N ILE A 226 10.25 -28.38 -7.33
CA ILE A 226 9.95 -29.48 -6.40
C ILE A 226 11.20 -30.34 -6.28
#